data_AF-A0A193C5R1-F1
#
_entry.id   AF-A0A193C5R1-F1
#
_cell.length_a   1.000
_cell.length_b   1.000
_cell.length_c   1.000
_cell.angle_alpha   90.00
_cell.angle_beta   90.00
_cell.angle_gamma   90.00
#
_symmetry.space_group_name_H-M   'P 1'
#
loop_
_entity.id
_entity.type
_entity.pdbx_description
1 polymer ?
#
loop_
_entity_poly.entity_id
_entity_poly.type
_entity_poly.pdbx_seq_one_letter_code
_entity_poly.pdbx_strand_id
1 'polypeptide(L)'
;MRVYLGSDHAGFELKNHLVAHLKEQGHDVEDVGPFVYDAADDYPAFCIEAARRVVADEGSLGIVVGGSGNGEQIAANKVKGARAGLAWSVETAKLTREHNHAQLIGVGARMHTAEEATEIVDAFLATPPSPDERHGRRVQQILDYENTGWPPPLPEH
;
A
#
# COMPACT_ATOMS: atom_id res chain seq x y z
N MET A 1 -7.33 1.33 13.77
CA MET A 1 -6.48 0.31 13.13
C MET A 1 -5.06 0.84 13.05
N ARG A 2 -4.05 -0.03 13.01
CA ARG A 2 -2.66 0.34 12.81
C ARG A 2 -2.39 0.63 11.32
N VAL A 3 -1.77 1.76 11.01
CA VAL A 3 -1.40 2.15 9.64
C VAL A 3 0.07 2.56 9.59
N TYR A 4 0.85 1.91 8.72
CA TYR A 4 2.26 2.24 8.47
C TYR A 4 2.40 3.10 7.22
N LEU A 5 3.07 4.25 7.32
CA LEU A 5 3.31 5.13 6.18
C LEU A 5 4.80 5.26 5.90
N GLY A 6 5.19 5.12 4.63
CA GLY A 6 6.56 5.37 4.17
C GLY A 6 6.54 6.18 2.88
N SER A 7 7.55 7.01 2.64
CA SER A 7 7.67 7.75 1.38
C SER A 7 9.11 7.93 0.93
N ASP A 8 9.33 8.71 -0.12
CA ASP A 8 10.57 9.44 -0.37
C ASP A 8 10.32 10.96 -0.26
N HIS A 9 11.27 11.77 -0.71
CA HIS A 9 11.15 13.21 -0.81
C HIS A 9 9.97 13.67 -1.67
N ALA A 10 9.65 12.95 -2.75
CA ALA A 10 8.56 13.33 -3.64
C ALA A 10 7.19 13.11 -2.97
N GLY A 11 7.10 12.15 -2.05
CA GLY A 11 5.91 11.88 -1.24
C GLY A 11 5.88 12.53 0.14
N PHE A 12 6.98 13.17 0.59
CA PHE A 12 7.17 13.61 1.98
C PHE A 12 6.04 14.49 2.53
N GLU A 13 5.67 15.55 1.79
CA GLU A 13 4.62 16.47 2.24
C GLU A 13 3.25 15.79 2.32
N LEU A 14 2.90 15.00 1.29
CA LEU A 14 1.64 14.26 1.29
C LEU A 14 1.60 13.20 2.42
N LYS A 15 2.71 12.50 2.66
CA LYS A 15 2.82 11.56 3.78
C LYS A 15 2.54 12.27 5.11
N ASN A 16 3.15 13.43 5.35
CA ASN A 16 2.96 14.17 6.60
C ASN A 16 1.51 14.65 6.77
N HIS A 17 0.89 15.14 5.68
CA HIS A 17 -0.54 15.46 5.64
C HIS A 17 -1.40 14.26 6.02
N LEU A 18 -1.17 13.10 5.39
CA LEU A 18 -1.91 11.86 5.68
C LEU A 18 -1.68 11.36 7.11
N VAL A 19 -0.45 11.45 7.64
CA VAL A 19 -0.16 11.09 9.04
C VAL A 19 -0.98 11.94 10.01
N ALA A 20 -1.09 13.25 9.77
CA ALA A 20 -1.90 14.14 10.59
C ALA A 20 -3.40 13.78 10.51
N HIS A 21 -3.94 13.69 9.29
CA HIS A 21 -5.34 13.33 9.04
C HIS A 21 -5.73 12.00 9.70
N LEU A 22 -4.93 10.96 9.50
CA LEU A 22 -5.23 9.63 10.04
C LEU A 22 -5.17 9.58 11.58
N LYS A 23 -4.28 10.37 12.20
CA LYS A 23 -4.25 10.52 13.66
C LYS A 23 -5.50 11.24 14.17
N GLU A 24 -5.96 12.28 13.47
CA GLU A 24 -7.20 12.99 13.80
C GLU A 24 -8.44 12.07 13.69
N GLN A 25 -8.44 11.12 12.74
CA GLN A 25 -9.46 10.07 12.62
C GLN A 25 -9.34 8.95 13.67
N GLY A 26 -8.36 9.03 14.58
CA GLY A 26 -8.18 8.06 15.67
C GLY A 26 -7.52 6.74 15.23
N HIS A 27 -6.83 6.72 14.08
CA HIS A 27 -5.99 5.60 13.72
C HIS A 27 -4.67 5.59 14.52
N ASP A 28 -4.10 4.40 14.68
CA ASP A 28 -2.79 4.20 15.29
C ASP A 28 -1.74 4.27 14.18
N VAL A 29 -1.09 5.42 14.02
CA VAL A 29 -0.28 5.74 12.84
C VAL A 29 1.21 5.66 13.15
N GLU A 30 1.92 4.83 12.40
CA GLU A 30 3.38 4.72 12.43
C GLU A 30 3.99 5.33 11.17
N ASP A 31 4.75 6.40 11.36
CA ASP A 31 5.55 7.01 10.30
C ASP A 31 6.91 6.30 10.22
N VAL A 32 7.16 5.61 9.11
CA VAL A 32 8.41 4.90 8.83
C VAL A 32 9.47 5.84 8.26
N GLY A 33 9.08 7.05 7.87
CA GLY A 33 9.92 8.07 7.27
C GLY A 33 9.78 8.16 5.74
N PRO A 34 10.54 9.07 5.12
CA PRO A 34 11.53 9.97 5.71
C PRO A 34 10.92 10.96 6.71
N PHE A 35 11.70 11.32 7.73
CA PHE A 35 11.29 12.27 8.78
C PHE A 35 11.73 13.71 8.48
N VAL A 36 12.62 13.87 7.50
CA VAL A 36 13.14 15.15 7.02
C VAL A 36 13.15 15.10 5.51
N TYR A 37 12.84 16.21 4.87
CA TYR A 37 12.94 16.31 3.42
C TYR A 37 14.41 16.28 2.97
N ASP A 38 14.74 15.31 2.11
CA ASP A 38 16.03 15.23 1.41
C ASP A 38 15.76 14.92 -0.07
N ALA A 39 15.93 15.92 -0.95
CA ALA A 39 15.62 15.81 -2.38
C ALA A 39 16.40 14.71 -3.13
N ALA A 40 17.41 14.10 -2.51
CA ALA A 40 18.21 13.02 -3.09
C ALA A 40 17.96 11.66 -2.42
N ASP A 41 16.98 11.54 -1.52
CA ASP A 41 16.69 10.26 -0.86
C ASP A 41 16.07 9.22 -1.81
N ASP A 42 16.12 7.96 -1.36
CA ASP A 42 15.73 6.80 -2.14
C ASP A 42 14.55 6.07 -1.48
N TYR A 43 13.41 6.01 -2.19
CA TYR A 43 12.17 5.35 -1.73
C TYR A 43 12.30 3.89 -1.23
N PRO A 44 13.16 3.00 -1.78
CA PRO A 44 13.05 1.56 -1.49
C PRO A 44 13.17 1.21 -0.01
N ALA A 45 14.06 1.88 0.74
CA ALA A 45 14.27 1.58 2.15
C ALA A 45 13.00 1.81 2.99
N PHE A 46 12.31 2.92 2.75
CA PHE A 46 11.09 3.29 3.46
C PHE A 46 9.91 2.39 3.08
N CYS A 47 9.74 2.12 1.78
CA CYS A 47 8.65 1.29 1.28
C CYS A 47 8.78 -0.18 1.72
N ILE A 48 10.00 -0.73 1.68
CA ILE A 48 10.28 -2.10 2.13
C ILE A 48 10.06 -2.21 3.63
N GLU A 49 10.52 -1.24 4.43
CA GLU A 49 10.34 -1.31 5.89
C GLU A 49 8.86 -1.16 6.28
N ALA A 50 8.11 -0.27 5.62
CA ALA A 50 6.66 -0.17 5.82
C ALA A 50 5.94 -1.48 5.48
N ALA A 51 6.23 -2.06 4.31
CA ALA A 51 5.66 -3.35 3.90
C ALA A 51 6.04 -4.50 4.84
N ARG A 52 7.29 -4.54 5.32
CA ARG A 52 7.76 -5.56 6.27
C ARG A 52 7.00 -5.50 7.59
N ARG A 53 6.75 -4.29 8.11
CA ARG A 53 5.96 -4.10 9.34
C ARG A 53 4.50 -4.47 9.13
N VAL A 54 3.91 -4.06 8.01
CA VAL A 54 2.51 -4.39 7.67
C VAL A 54 2.30 -5.90 7.60
N VAL A 55 3.19 -6.64 6.94
CA VAL A 55 3.08 -8.09 6.85
C VAL A 55 3.28 -8.77 8.21
N ALA A 56 4.15 -8.24 9.05
CA ALA A 56 4.42 -8.78 10.38
C ALA A 56 3.32 -8.48 11.42
N ASP A 57 2.46 -7.51 11.14
CA ASP A 57 1.44 -7.00 12.06
C ASP A 57 0.03 -7.28 11.50
N GLU A 58 -0.52 -8.43 11.88
CA GLU A 58 -1.79 -8.92 11.35
C GLU A 58 -2.94 -7.93 11.58
N GLY A 59 -3.63 -7.57 10.50
CA GLY A 59 -4.75 -6.61 10.52
C GLY A 59 -4.31 -5.15 10.38
N SER A 60 -3.01 -4.86 10.35
CA SER A 60 -2.51 -3.54 9.96
C SER A 60 -2.59 -3.31 8.44
N LEU A 61 -2.53 -2.04 8.05
CA LEU A 61 -2.49 -1.61 6.65
C LEU A 61 -1.32 -0.65 6.41
N GLY A 62 -0.94 -0.44 5.15
CA GLY A 62 0.18 0.42 4.80
C GLY A 62 -0.07 1.33 3.60
N ILE A 63 0.59 2.48 3.60
CA ILE A 63 0.55 3.45 2.51
C ILE A 63 1.98 3.86 2.18
N VAL A 64 2.37 3.64 0.93
CA VAL A 64 3.68 4.05 0.43
C VAL A 64 3.50 5.17 -0.59
N VAL A 65 4.18 6.30 -0.39
CA VAL A 65 3.94 7.53 -1.16
C VAL A 65 5.21 7.94 -1.88
N GLY A 66 5.11 8.33 -3.14
CA GLY A 66 6.22 8.96 -3.85
C GLY A 66 5.73 9.83 -4.98
N GLY A 67 6.56 10.10 -5.97
CA GLY A 67 6.17 10.96 -7.09
C GLY A 67 4.95 10.42 -7.84
N SER A 68 5.02 9.14 -8.24
CA SER A 68 3.92 8.46 -8.95
C SER A 68 3.27 7.33 -8.15
N GLY A 69 3.91 6.85 -7.07
CA GLY A 69 3.45 5.69 -6.30
C GLY A 69 3.87 4.35 -6.91
N ASN A 70 4.35 4.30 -8.16
CA ASN A 70 4.72 3.04 -8.84
C ASN A 70 6.00 2.42 -8.27
N GLY A 71 7.08 3.20 -8.14
CA GLY A 71 8.35 2.68 -7.60
C GLY A 71 8.14 2.14 -6.19
N GLU A 72 7.35 2.86 -5.42
CA GLU A 72 7.03 2.57 -4.03
C GLU A 72 6.26 1.26 -3.89
N GLN A 73 5.20 1.05 -4.68
CA GLN A 73 4.46 -0.21 -4.66
C GLN A 73 5.25 -1.38 -5.27
N ILE A 74 6.14 -1.14 -6.25
CA ILE A 74 7.05 -2.17 -6.79
C ILE A 74 7.99 -2.64 -5.67
N ALA A 75 8.58 -1.72 -4.91
CA ALA A 75 9.47 -2.04 -3.79
C ALA A 75 8.72 -2.77 -2.67
N ALA A 76 7.53 -2.29 -2.29
CA ALA A 76 6.68 -2.94 -1.29
C ALA A 76 6.35 -4.39 -1.66
N ASN A 77 6.01 -4.66 -2.93
CA ASN A 77 5.72 -6.02 -3.43
C ASN A 77 6.93 -6.96 -3.46
N LYS A 78 8.15 -6.48 -3.19
CA LYS A 78 9.32 -7.37 -2.98
C LYS A 78 9.40 -7.94 -1.58
N VAL A 79 8.59 -7.43 -0.64
CA VAL A 79 8.47 -8.01 0.69
C VAL A 79 7.57 -9.23 0.62
N LYS A 80 8.11 -10.38 1.06
CA LYS A 80 7.38 -11.64 1.06
C LYS A 80 6.04 -11.50 1.78
N GLY A 81 4.95 -11.87 1.12
CA GLY A 81 3.58 -11.82 1.63
C GLY A 81 2.90 -10.47 1.50
N ALA A 82 3.61 -9.41 1.09
CA ALA A 82 3.03 -8.10 0.84
C ALA A 82 2.28 -8.09 -0.50
N ARG A 83 1.10 -7.48 -0.51
CA ARG A 83 0.37 -7.15 -1.73
C ARG A 83 0.10 -5.66 -1.70
N ALA A 84 0.71 -4.95 -2.64
CA ALA A 84 0.60 -3.50 -2.79
C ALA A 84 0.02 -3.14 -4.18
N GLY A 85 -1.18 -2.57 -4.20
CA GLY A 85 -1.76 -1.99 -5.43
C GLY A 85 -1.34 -0.53 -5.60
N LEU A 86 -1.46 0.01 -6.82
CA LEU A 86 -1.39 1.46 -7.03
C LEU A 86 -2.80 2.03 -6.98
N ALA A 87 -3.06 2.94 -6.03
CA ALA A 87 -4.35 3.60 -5.90
C ALA A 87 -4.26 5.02 -6.48
N TRP A 88 -5.06 5.28 -7.52
CA TRP A 88 -5.11 6.56 -8.23
C TRP A 88 -6.54 7.12 -8.33
N SER A 89 -7.48 6.46 -7.65
CA SER A 89 -8.88 6.87 -7.52
C SER A 89 -9.51 6.14 -6.32
N VAL A 90 -10.61 6.68 -5.79
CA VAL A 90 -11.41 6.01 -4.74
C VAL A 90 -11.83 4.60 -5.19
N GLU A 91 -12.19 4.43 -6.45
CA GLU A 91 -12.57 3.13 -7.00
C GLU A 91 -11.40 2.13 -6.97
N THR A 92 -10.21 2.54 -7.41
CA THR A 92 -9.04 1.64 -7.43
C THR A 92 -8.54 1.30 -6.02
N ALA A 93 -8.66 2.22 -5.07
CA ALA A 93 -8.43 1.96 -3.65
C ALA A 93 -9.35 0.86 -3.09
N LYS A 94 -10.66 0.96 -3.37
CA LYS A 94 -11.65 -0.04 -2.96
C LYS A 94 -11.38 -1.40 -3.59
N LEU A 95 -11.21 -1.44 -4.91
CA LEU A 95 -10.95 -2.68 -5.65
C LEU A 95 -9.66 -3.37 -5.18
N THR A 96 -8.63 -2.60 -4.84
CA THR A 96 -7.37 -3.12 -4.28
C THR A 96 -7.59 -3.85 -2.95
N ARG A 97 -8.49 -3.37 -2.09
CA ARG A 97 -8.90 -4.07 -0.86
C ARG A 97 -9.78 -5.25 -1.16
N GLU A 98 -10.90 -5.01 -1.85
CA GLU A 98 -11.95 -5.99 -2.08
C GLU A 98 -11.44 -7.21 -2.85
N HIS A 99 -10.71 -6.98 -3.94
CA HIS A 99 -10.36 -8.03 -4.89
C HIS A 99 -8.96 -8.61 -4.71
N ASN A 100 -8.01 -7.80 -4.26
CA ASN A 100 -6.61 -8.21 -4.13
C ASN A 100 -6.21 -8.49 -2.68
N HIS A 101 -7.10 -8.19 -1.72
CA HIS A 101 -6.85 -8.32 -0.29
C HIS A 101 -5.52 -7.63 0.08
N ALA A 102 -5.22 -6.52 -0.59
CA ALA A 102 -3.95 -5.84 -0.47
C ALA A 102 -3.85 -5.20 0.90
N GLN A 103 -2.71 -5.39 1.56
CA GLN A 103 -2.43 -4.74 2.82
C GLN A 103 -1.83 -3.34 2.61
N LEU A 104 -1.31 -3.07 1.41
CA LEU A 104 -0.70 -1.78 1.06
C LEU A 104 -1.29 -1.16 -0.20
N ILE A 105 -1.21 0.17 -0.28
CA ILE A 105 -1.34 0.93 -1.53
C ILE A 105 -0.16 1.86 -1.74
N GLY A 106 0.25 2.00 -3.00
CA GLY A 106 1.05 3.10 -3.48
C GLY A 106 0.16 4.29 -3.86
N VAL A 107 0.58 5.51 -3.51
CA VAL A 107 -0.10 6.76 -3.91
C VAL A 107 0.91 7.74 -4.50
N GLY A 108 0.56 8.34 -5.64
CA GLY A 108 1.39 9.33 -6.32
C GLY A 108 1.09 10.75 -5.84
N ALA A 109 2.01 11.35 -5.10
CA ALA A 109 1.86 12.72 -4.59
C ALA A 109 1.83 13.79 -5.68
N ARG A 110 2.40 13.52 -6.86
CA ARG A 110 2.36 14.45 -8.01
C ARG A 110 1.16 14.23 -8.92
N MET A 111 0.27 13.30 -8.57
CA MET A 111 -0.86 12.88 -9.41
C MET A 111 -2.20 13.41 -8.91
N HIS A 112 -2.24 13.92 -7.68
CA HIS A 112 -3.46 14.27 -6.95
C HIS A 112 -3.27 15.54 -6.13
N THR A 113 -4.36 16.21 -5.79
CA THR A 113 -4.34 17.14 -4.65
C THR A 113 -4.23 16.36 -3.34
N ALA A 114 -3.89 17.05 -2.25
CA ALA A 114 -3.84 16.42 -0.93
C ALA A 114 -5.22 15.88 -0.50
N GLU A 115 -6.29 16.60 -0.84
CA GLU A 115 -7.67 16.21 -0.57
C GLU A 115 -8.05 14.95 -1.35
N GLU A 116 -7.78 14.90 -2.66
CA GLU A 116 -8.04 13.71 -3.49
C GLU A 116 -7.28 12.48 -2.98
N ALA A 117 -5.99 12.65 -2.64
CA ALA A 117 -5.19 11.58 -2.05
C ALA A 117 -5.75 11.13 -0.69
N THR A 118 -6.27 12.05 0.12
CA THR A 118 -6.92 11.72 1.40
C THR A 118 -8.16 10.86 1.18
N GLU A 119 -9.02 11.21 0.22
CA GLU A 119 -10.21 10.41 -0.12
C GLU A 119 -9.84 9.00 -0.61
N ILE A 120 -8.77 8.88 -1.41
CA ILE A 120 -8.23 7.58 -1.87
C ILE A 120 -7.78 6.74 -0.67
N VAL A 121 -7.03 7.33 0.25
CA VAL A 121 -6.55 6.67 1.47
C VAL A 121 -7.70 6.23 2.38
N ASP A 122 -8.65 7.12 2.64
CA ASP A 122 -9.82 6.82 3.48
C ASP A 122 -10.64 5.67 2.88
N ALA A 123 -10.84 5.68 1.56
CA ALA A 123 -11.52 4.60 0.86
C ALA A 123 -10.79 3.26 1.02
N PHE A 124 -9.46 3.24 0.92
CA PHE A 124 -8.66 2.03 1.14
C PHE A 124 -8.79 1.51 2.58
N LEU A 125 -8.69 2.38 3.59
CA LEU A 125 -8.75 1.96 4.99
C LEU A 125 -10.14 1.51 5.43
N ALA A 126 -11.19 2.15 4.91
CA ALA A 126 -12.58 1.82 5.25
C ALA A 126 -13.10 0.54 4.56
N THR A 127 -12.45 0.08 3.50
CA THR A 127 -12.97 -1.02 2.66
C THR A 127 -12.44 -2.37 3.13
N PRO A 128 -13.31 -3.32 3.51
CA PRO A 128 -12.90 -4.67 3.86
C PRO A 128 -12.60 -5.52 2.61
N PRO A 129 -11.81 -6.61 2.73
CA PRO A 129 -11.68 -7.60 1.66
C PRO A 129 -13.04 -8.24 1.34
N SER A 130 -13.26 -8.57 0.07
CA SER A 130 -14.49 -9.26 -0.35
C SER A 130 -14.50 -10.70 0.17
N PRO A 131 -15.66 -11.21 0.64
CA PRO A 131 -15.79 -12.61 1.03
C PRO A 131 -15.90 -13.56 -0.17
N ASP A 132 -15.96 -13.08 -1.42
CA ASP A 132 -16.08 -13.93 -2.60
C ASP A 132 -14.81 -14.79 -2.79
N GLU A 133 -15.02 -16.10 -2.76
CA GLU A 133 -13.97 -17.13 -2.84
C GLU A 133 -13.06 -17.00 -4.07
N ARG A 134 -13.54 -16.39 -5.17
CA ARG A 134 -12.71 -16.20 -6.37
C ARG A 134 -11.50 -15.31 -6.08
N HIS A 135 -11.64 -14.31 -5.19
CA HIS A 135 -10.58 -13.38 -4.85
C HIS A 135 -9.56 -14.06 -3.94
N GLY A 136 -10.03 -14.75 -2.89
CA GLY A 136 -9.19 -15.58 -2.03
C GLY A 136 -8.39 -16.63 -2.83
N ARG A 137 -9.03 -17.34 -3.77
CA ARG A 137 -8.35 -18.31 -4.64
C ARG A 137 -7.22 -17.68 -5.47
N ARG A 138 -7.46 -16.50 -6.07
CA ARG A 138 -6.44 -15.80 -6.88
C ARG A 138 -5.29 -15.29 -6.01
N VAL A 139 -5.59 -14.76 -4.83
CA VAL A 139 -4.56 -14.37 -3.85
C VAL A 139 -3.71 -15.57 -3.45
N GLN A 140 -4.33 -16.74 -3.22
CA GLN A 140 -3.60 -17.96 -2.88
C GLN A 140 -2.65 -18.39 -4.00
N GLN A 141 -3.07 -18.32 -5.27
CA GLN A 141 -2.18 -18.62 -6.41
C GLN A 141 -0.94 -17.72 -6.45
N ILE A 142 -1.07 -16.44 -6.10
CA ILE A 142 0.06 -15.50 -6.01
C ILE A 142 1.00 -15.91 -4.87
N LEU A 143 0.45 -16.24 -3.70
CA LEU A 143 1.24 -16.67 -2.54
C LEU A 143 1.94 -18.01 -2.78
N ASP A 144 1.30 -18.95 -3.47
CA ASP A 144 1.90 -20.23 -3.83
C ASP A 144 3.09 -20.02 -4.80
N TYR A 145 2.92 -19.14 -5.79
CA TYR A 145 4.03 -18.74 -6.67
C TYR A 145 5.17 -18.07 -5.89
N GLU A 146 4.86 -17.14 -4.98
CA GLU A 146 5.88 -16.46 -4.17
C GLU A 146 6.67 -17.43 -3.28
N ASN A 147 6.00 -18.44 -2.71
CA ASN A 147 6.65 -19.40 -1.81
C ASN A 147 7.48 -20.46 -2.52
N THR A 148 7.11 -20.79 -3.76
CA THR A 148 7.64 -21.97 -4.44
C THR A 148 8.46 -21.61 -5.68
N GLY A 149 8.11 -20.51 -6.36
CA GLY A 149 8.68 -20.12 -7.66
C GLY A 149 8.09 -20.88 -8.86
N TRP A 150 7.16 -21.82 -8.64
CA TRP A 150 6.47 -22.54 -9.72
C TRP A 150 5.19 -21.81 -10.10
N PRO A 151 5.01 -21.42 -11.38
CA PRO A 151 3.80 -20.74 -11.81
C PRO A 151 2.61 -21.71 -11.84
N PRO A 152 1.38 -21.23 -11.56
CA PRO A 152 0.18 -22.03 -11.79
C PRO A 152 0.03 -22.37 -13.28
N PRO A 153 -0.60 -23.50 -13.63
CA PRO A 153 -0.81 -23.88 -15.02
C PRO A 153 -1.69 -22.85 -15.75
N LEU A 154 -1.41 -22.63 -17.03
CA LEU A 154 -2.30 -21.85 -17.90
C LEU A 154 -3.58 -22.65 -18.18
N PRO A 155 -4.77 -22.02 -18.19
CA PRO A 155 -6.00 -22.68 -18.62
C PRO A 155 -5.90 -23.15 -20.08
N GLU A 156 -6.45 -24.34 -20.36
CA GLU A 156 -6.39 -24.96 -21.70
C GLU A 156 -7.52 -24.51 -22.65
N HIS A 157 -8.34 -23.53 -22.28
CA HIS A 157 -9.53 -23.09 -23.01
C HIS A 157 -9.72 -21.57 -22.98
#